data_AF-A0A918PJM6-F1
#
_entry.id   AF-A0A918PJM6-F1
#
_cell.length_a   1.000
_cell.length_b   1.000
_cell.length_c   1.000
_cell.angle_alpha   90.00
_cell.angle_beta   90.00
_cell.angle_gamma   90.00
#
_symmetry.space_group_name_H-M   'P 1'
#
loop_
_entity.id
_entity.type
_entity.pdbx_description
1 polymer ?
#
loop_
_entity_poly.entity_id
_entity_poly.type
_entity_poly.pdbx_seq_one_letter_code
_entity_poly.pdbx_strand_id
1 'polypeptide(L)'
;MKEAAPSNERLREEMLFLAVTRPTMWLGVPLEASLPIALAACLTLIVSGNPLYAGAIGGACLAVARLIVRHDANAFRLLWLWTLTKARCRNRGWWGGSSYSPLPVAGMKRKGFARG
;
A
#
# COMPACT_ATOMS: atom_id res chain seq x y z
N MET A 1 1.36 30.72 32.60
CA MET A 1 1.93 29.36 32.65
C MET A 1 2.48 29.08 31.26
N LYS A 2 3.80 29.19 31.07
CA LYS A 2 4.48 29.14 29.77
C LYS A 2 5.01 27.71 29.62
N GLU A 3 4.42 26.92 28.72
CA GLU A 3 4.88 25.55 28.47
C GLU A 3 6.33 25.57 27.95
N ALA A 4 7.20 24.83 28.63
CA ALA A 4 8.59 24.68 28.25
C ALA A 4 8.68 23.93 26.91
N ALA A 5 9.43 24.47 25.95
CA ALA A 5 9.71 23.80 24.70
C ALA A 5 10.40 22.45 24.97
N PRO A 6 10.06 21.36 24.26
CA PRO A 6 10.66 20.06 24.51
C PRO A 6 12.17 20.14 24.28
N SER A 7 12.93 19.70 25.29
CA SER A 7 14.37 19.44 25.21
C SER A 7 14.65 18.57 23.98
N ASN A 8 15.77 18.85 23.31
CA ASN A 8 16.22 18.18 22.09
C ASN A 8 16.72 16.76 22.40
N GLU A 9 15.84 15.94 22.97
CA GLU A 9 16.08 14.58 23.40
C GLU A 9 16.09 13.69 22.18
N ARG A 10 17.25 13.10 21.89
CA ARG A 10 17.46 12.24 20.73
C ARG A 10 16.57 11.02 20.88
N LEU A 11 15.67 10.79 19.92
CA LEU A 11 14.75 9.65 19.94
C LEU A 11 15.56 8.35 20.06
N ARG A 12 15.15 7.46 20.98
CA ARG A 12 15.78 6.15 21.14
C ARG A 12 15.53 5.31 19.89
N GLU A 13 16.60 5.03 19.14
CA GLU A 13 16.57 4.18 17.94
C GLU A 13 16.85 2.74 18.35
N GLU A 14 15.88 1.86 18.16
CA GLU A 14 16.03 0.42 18.36
C GLU A 14 16.22 -0.27 17.01
N MET A 15 17.01 -1.34 16.97
CA MET A 15 17.26 -2.08 15.73
C MET A 15 16.00 -2.87 15.33
N LEU A 16 15.33 -2.44 14.26
CA LEU A 16 14.14 -3.12 13.74
C LEU A 16 14.53 -4.19 12.72
N PHE A 17 14.34 -5.46 13.08
CA PHE A 17 14.56 -6.56 12.15
C PHE A 17 13.52 -6.55 11.03
N LEU A 18 13.97 -6.23 9.81
CA LEU A 18 13.09 -6.15 8.62
C LEU A 18 12.35 -7.47 8.33
N ALA A 19 12.94 -8.61 8.70
CA ALA A 19 12.31 -9.91 8.53
C ALA A 19 11.00 -10.07 9.32
N VAL A 20 10.85 -9.35 10.43
CA VAL A 20 9.67 -9.43 11.32
C VAL A 20 8.53 -8.53 10.84
N THR A 21 8.83 -7.54 10.00
CA THR A 21 7.86 -6.51 9.56
C THR A 21 7.46 -6.63 8.10
N ARG A 22 8.19 -7.41 7.29
CA ARG A 22 7.84 -7.64 5.89
C ARG A 22 6.61 -8.56 5.78
N PRO A 23 5.70 -8.30 4.83
CA PRO A 23 4.56 -9.16 4.58
C PRO A 23 5.02 -10.52 4.06
N THR A 24 4.15 -11.51 4.17
CA THR A 24 4.40 -12.88 3.71
C THR A 24 4.58 -12.86 2.18
N MET A 25 5.75 -13.29 1.69
CA MET A 25 6.10 -13.26 0.27
C MET A 25 6.15 -14.67 -0.33
N TRP A 26 5.53 -14.85 -1.49
CA TRP A 26 5.63 -16.04 -2.33
C TRP A 26 6.30 -15.69 -3.64
N LEU A 27 7.39 -16.38 -3.98
CA LEU A 27 8.24 -16.05 -5.13
C LEU A 27 8.61 -14.55 -5.14
N GLY A 28 9.03 -13.96 -4.01
CA GLY A 28 9.43 -12.54 -3.96
C GLY A 28 8.32 -11.51 -4.25
N VAL A 29 7.05 -11.91 -4.23
CA VAL A 29 5.88 -11.03 -4.33
C VAL A 29 4.99 -11.28 -3.10
N PRO A 30 4.42 -10.25 -2.47
CA PRO A 30 3.55 -10.42 -1.31
C PRO A 30 2.30 -11.22 -1.66
N LEU A 31 1.79 -12.01 -0.71
CA LEU A 31 0.67 -12.92 -0.91
C LEU A 31 -0.60 -12.19 -1.39
N GLU A 32 -0.78 -10.95 -0.93
CA GLU A 32 -1.88 -10.07 -1.32
C GLU A 32 -1.92 -9.79 -2.83
N ALA A 33 -0.76 -9.81 -3.50
CA ALA A 33 -0.65 -9.62 -4.95
C ALA A 33 -0.56 -10.94 -5.71
N SER A 34 0.06 -11.99 -5.15
CA SER A 34 0.20 -13.27 -5.85
C SER A 34 -1.13 -14.00 -6.03
N LEU A 35 -2.04 -13.92 -5.05
CA LEU A 35 -3.37 -14.53 -5.12
C LEU A 35 -4.22 -13.99 -6.29
N PRO A 36 -4.43 -12.66 -6.46
CA PRO A 36 -5.19 -12.15 -7.60
C PRO A 36 -4.50 -12.42 -8.94
N ILE A 37 -3.16 -12.46 -8.99
CA ILE A 37 -2.42 -12.84 -10.22
C ILE A 37 -2.68 -14.30 -10.58
N ALA A 38 -2.65 -15.21 -9.60
CA ALA A 38 -2.95 -16.62 -9.82
C ALA A 38 -4.41 -16.82 -10.24
N LEU A 39 -5.36 -16.12 -9.62
CA LEU A 39 -6.77 -16.13 -10.04
C LEU A 39 -6.95 -15.62 -11.47
N ALA A 40 -6.28 -14.52 -11.83
CA ALA A 40 -6.32 -14.00 -13.19
C ALA A 40 -5.75 -15.01 -14.20
N ALA A 41 -4.62 -15.65 -13.87
CA ALA A 41 -4.04 -16.71 -14.70
C ALA A 41 -5.01 -17.90 -14.87
N CYS A 42 -5.63 -18.37 -13.79
CA CYS A 42 -6.64 -19.43 -13.85
C CYS A 42 -7.87 -19.04 -14.69
N LEU A 43 -8.38 -17.81 -14.53
CA LEU A 43 -9.50 -17.30 -15.35
C LEU A 43 -9.13 -17.28 -16.83
N THR A 44 -7.93 -16.78 -17.16
CA THR A 44 -7.47 -16.75 -18.55
C THR A 44 -7.28 -18.14 -19.14
N LEU A 45 -6.88 -19.13 -18.33
CA LEU A 45 -6.80 -20.52 -18.73
C LEU A 45 -8.19 -21.08 -19.09
N ILE A 46 -9.18 -20.84 -18.22
CA ILE A 46 -10.55 -21.32 -18.41
C ILE A 46 -11.16 -20.71 -19.67
N VAL A 47 -10.98 -19.39 -19.87
CA VAL A 47 -11.56 -18.67 -21.01
C VAL A 47 -10.86 -19.02 -22.33
N SER A 48 -9.52 -19.11 -22.32
CA SER A 48 -8.75 -19.32 -23.55
C SER A 48 -8.60 -20.80 -23.92
N GLY A 49 -8.77 -21.72 -22.97
CA GLY A 49 -8.51 -23.15 -23.13
C GLY A 49 -7.05 -23.52 -23.42
N ASN A 50 -6.14 -22.54 -23.45
CA ASN A 50 -4.75 -22.72 -23.84
C ASN A 50 -3.80 -22.23 -22.74
N PRO A 51 -2.91 -23.10 -22.23
CA PRO A 51 -2.01 -22.78 -21.12
C PRO A 51 -0.97 -21.71 -21.44
N LEU A 52 -0.64 -21.48 -22.71
CA LEU A 52 0.32 -20.45 -23.11
C LEU A 52 -0.20 -19.05 -22.81
N TYR A 53 -1.47 -18.78 -23.08
CA TYR A 53 -2.08 -17.48 -22.77
C TYR A 53 -2.15 -17.23 -21.26
N ALA A 54 -2.48 -18.28 -20.48
CA ALA A 54 -2.49 -18.20 -19.03
C ALA A 54 -1.08 -17.92 -18.45
N GLY A 55 -0.06 -18.62 -18.97
CA GLY A 55 1.33 -18.41 -18.59
C GLY A 55 1.83 -17.01 -18.98
N ALA A 56 1.48 -16.53 -20.17
CA ALA A 56 1.88 -15.20 -20.64
C ALA A 56 1.30 -14.08 -19.76
N ILE A 57 -0.01 -14.12 -19.47
CA ILE A 57 -0.67 -13.11 -18.65
C ILE A 57 -0.22 -13.21 -17.19
N GLY A 58 -0.21 -14.43 -16.62
CA GLY A 58 0.25 -14.64 -15.24
C GLY A 58 1.70 -14.23 -15.04
N GLY A 59 2.58 -14.62 -15.97
CA GLY A 59 4.01 -14.27 -15.96
C GLY A 59 4.24 -12.76 -16.11
N ALA A 60 3.54 -12.10 -17.04
CA ALA A 60 3.63 -10.66 -17.22
C ALA A 60 3.20 -9.90 -15.97
N CYS A 61 2.05 -10.28 -15.38
CA CYS A 61 1.57 -9.69 -14.13
C CYS A 61 2.55 -9.92 -12.97
N LEU A 62 3.14 -11.11 -12.85
CA LEU A 62 4.14 -11.41 -11.83
C LEU A 62 5.41 -10.58 -12.01
N ALA A 63 5.86 -10.37 -13.26
CA ALA A 63 7.03 -9.54 -13.56
C ALA A 63 6.79 -8.07 -13.18
N VAL A 64 5.62 -7.52 -13.49
CA VAL A 64 5.24 -6.17 -13.06
C VAL A 64 5.19 -6.08 -11.53
N ALA A 65 4.60 -7.06 -10.86
CA ALA A 65 4.53 -7.08 -9.40
C ALA A 65 5.93 -7.13 -8.76
N ARG A 66 6.88 -7.88 -9.34
CA ARG A 66 8.28 -7.91 -8.91
C ARG A 66 8.96 -6.55 -9.02
N LEU A 67 8.71 -5.80 -10.09
CA LEU A 67 9.27 -4.46 -10.27
C LEU A 67 8.77 -3.49 -9.20
N ILE A 68 7.49 -3.57 -8.83
CA ILE A 68 6.90 -2.75 -7.76
C ILE A 68 7.50 -3.10 -6.39
N VAL A 69 7.57 -4.39 -6.06
CA VAL A 69 8.09 -4.88 -4.76
C VAL A 69 9.56 -4.54 -4.57
N ARG A 70 10.33 -4.46 -5.67
CA ARG A 70 11.73 -4.02 -5.62
C ARG A 70 11.89 -2.61 -5.04
N HIS A 71 10.89 -1.74 -5.23
CA HIS A 71 10.91 -0.39 -4.68
C HIS A 71 10.36 -0.33 -3.25
N ASP A 72 9.28 -1.05 -2.95
CA ASP A 72 8.70 -1.13 -1.61
C ASP A 72 7.96 -2.47 -1.42
N ALA A 73 8.39 -3.25 -0.42
CA ALA A 73 7.77 -4.53 -0.07
C ALA A 73 6.32 -4.39 0.43
N ASN A 74 5.95 -3.23 0.96
CA ASN A 74 4.61 -2.93 1.47
C ASN A 74 3.71 -2.19 0.48
N ALA A 75 4.15 -1.97 -0.78
CA ALA A 75 3.42 -1.20 -1.77
C ALA A 75 1.97 -1.69 -1.97
N PHE A 76 1.77 -3.00 -2.08
CA PHE A 76 0.44 -3.58 -2.30
C PHE A 76 -0.49 -3.44 -1.08
N ARG A 77 0.04 -3.57 0.14
CA ARG A 77 -0.73 -3.28 1.36
C ARG A 77 -1.10 -1.81 1.44
N LEU A 78 -0.19 -0.92 1.07
CA LEU A 78 -0.47 0.52 1.04
C LEU A 78 -1.52 0.86 -0.02
N LEU A 79 -1.46 0.22 -1.19
CA LEU A 79 -2.47 0.35 -2.24
C LEU A 79 -3.84 -0.12 -1.75
N TRP A 80 -3.91 -1.28 -1.09
CA TRP A 80 -5.15 -1.78 -0.50
C TRP A 80 -5.67 -0.88 0.64
N LEU A 81 -4.80 -0.37 1.49
CA LEU A 81 -5.19 0.56 2.55
C LEU A 81 -5.71 1.86 1.96
N TRP A 82 -5.08 2.36 0.89
CA TRP A 82 -5.53 3.54 0.17
C TRP A 82 -6.91 3.33 -0.47
N THR A 83 -7.18 2.16 -1.05
CA THR A 83 -8.52 1.88 -1.60
C THR A 83 -9.56 1.86 -0.49
N LEU A 84 -9.26 1.21 0.63
CA LEU A 84 -10.18 1.12 1.77
C LEU A 84 -10.46 2.48 2.43
N THR A 85 -9.46 3.36 2.52
CA THR A 85 -9.57 4.60 3.30
C THR A 85 -9.83 5.85 2.45
N LYS A 86 -9.25 5.95 1.26
CA LYS A 86 -9.38 7.14 0.41
C LYS A 86 -10.30 6.92 -0.77
N ALA A 87 -10.16 5.82 -1.51
CA ALA A 87 -10.99 5.59 -2.71
C ALA A 87 -12.48 5.41 -2.38
N ARG A 88 -12.79 4.81 -1.23
CA ARG A 88 -14.18 4.63 -0.76
C ARG A 88 -14.83 5.92 -0.23
N CYS A 89 -14.05 6.91 0.21
CA CYS A 89 -14.56 8.15 0.78
C CYS A 89 -14.94 9.17 -0.31
N ARG A 90 -16.16 9.06 -0.85
CA ARG A 90 -16.67 9.96 -1.91
C ARG A 90 -16.71 11.43 -1.47
N ASN A 91 -17.05 11.69 -0.20
CA ASN A 91 -17.19 13.06 0.31
C ASN A 91 -15.89 13.66 0.88
N ARG A 92 -14.74 13.02 0.63
CA ARG A 92 -13.43 13.47 1.15
C ARG A 92 -13.11 14.93 0.79
N GLY A 93 -13.57 15.40 -0.36
CA GLY A 93 -13.38 16.80 -0.79
C GLY A 93 -14.11 17.82 0.09
N TRP A 94 -15.30 17.48 0.58
CA TRP A 94 -16.09 18.37 1.44
C TRP A 94 -15.50 18.47 2.86
N TRP A 95 -15.02 17.35 3.42
CA TRP A 95 -14.46 17.29 4.78
C TRP A 95 -12.95 17.58 4.86
N GLY A 96 -12.24 17.67 3.72
CA GLY A 96 -10.79 17.89 3.68
C GLY A 96 -9.94 16.67 4.08
N GLY A 97 -10.55 15.48 4.24
CA GLY A 97 -9.90 14.25 4.69
C GLY A 97 -10.82 13.03 4.59
N SER A 98 -10.26 11.83 4.81
CA SER A 98 -11.06 10.59 4.92
C SER A 98 -11.75 10.44 6.28
N SER A 99 -11.43 11.30 7.25
CA SER A 99 -12.07 11.37 8.57
C SER A 99 -13.11 12.48 8.60
N TYR A 100 -14.31 12.15 9.08
CA TYR A 100 -15.36 13.13 9.32
C TYR A 100 -15.11 13.82 10.66
N SER A 101 -14.84 15.12 10.63
CA SER A 101 -14.71 15.94 11.83
C SER A 101 -15.49 17.24 11.60
N PRO A 102 -16.41 17.61 12.51
CA PRO A 102 -17.12 18.89 12.45
C PRO A 102 -16.21 20.07 12.84
N LEU A 103 -15.07 19.79 13.49
CA LEU A 103 -14.07 20.79 13.82
C LEU A 103 -13.21 21.08 12.59
N PRO A 104 -12.84 22.35 12.33
CA PRO A 104 -11.97 22.70 11.22
C PRO A 104 -10.65 21.94 11.37
N VAL A 105 -10.43 20.97 10.48
CA VAL A 105 -9.17 20.24 10.40
C VAL A 105 -8.11 21.18 9.84
N ALA A 106 -7.54 22.01 10.72
CA ALA A 106 -6.27 22.66 10.48
C ALA A 106 -5.19 21.56 10.44
N GLY A 107 -5.17 20.79 9.35
CA GLY A 107 -4.22 19.72 9.18
C GLY A 107 -2.81 20.30 9.34
N MET A 108 -2.00 19.69 10.20
CA MET A 108 -0.58 20.04 10.28
C MET A 108 0.01 20.02 8.87
N LYS A 109 0.49 21.17 8.40
CA LYS A 109 1.18 21.29 7.10
C LYS A 109 2.53 20.60 7.22
N ARG A 110 2.56 19.27 7.03
CA ARG A 110 3.80 18.51 6.99
C ARG A 110 4.37 18.56 5.57
N LYS A 111 5.61 19.07 5.45
CA LYS A 111 6.36 19.10 4.19
C LYS A 111 6.45 17.66 3.64
N GLY A 112 5.98 17.43 2.41
CA GLY A 112 6.00 16.11 1.75
C GLY A 112 4.65 15.39 1.61
N PHE A 113 3.62 15.77 2.39
CA PHE A 113 2.24 15.32 2.15
C PHE A 113 1.46 16.42 1.43
N ALA A 114 1.78 16.65 0.16
CA ALA A 114 0.96 17.52 -0.68
C ALA A 114 -0.44 16.90 -0.81
N ARG A 115 -1.48 17.73 -0.62
CA ARG A 115 -2.87 17.33 -0.78
C ARG A 115 -3.08 16.85 -2.23
N GLY A 116 -3.23 15.54 -2.40
CA GLY A 116 -3.89 14.91 -3.54
C GLY A 116 -5.31 14.52 -3.18
#